data_AF-A0AA37XA69-F1
#
_entry.id   AF-A0AA37XA69-F1
#
_cell.length_a   1.000
_cell.length_b   1.000
_cell.length_c   1.000
_cell.angle_alpha   90.00
_cell.angle_beta   90.00
_cell.angle_gamma   90.00
#
_symmetry.space_group_name_H-M   'P 1'
#
loop_
_entity.id
_entity.type
_entity.pdbx_description
1 polymer ?
#
loop_
_entity_poly.entity_id
_entity_poly.type
_entity_poly.pdbx_seq_one_letter_code
_entity_poly.pdbx_strand_id
1 'polypeptide(L)'
;MPARSATRPLIALGAGALLVAGLAAPAQAAPSPRLETTGADVEEQRLPLVRPRDSEPFSQRMIDGTGLAGTVDGFAAALAAAEPASVDELVRSTGRELWSGALEHAQDADAAIRYEDRGLYWARLALREDLKAWAASGGVDQQRLTDLLQVLEEASRGLDELGFDADPGVTKVMISGFDPFQLDDLLERSNPSGAAALSLSGRIIETDAGPVQIQAVVLPVTWSRFDGGIVEDAYGPQLQAGDAAPQMAMTISQGRSGYDIERWASIWRGGFADNLNEEFEGEAPDAPGWPQTVDGAQFIETTLPADAMLAAGTGPFAVQLNHGHAYSFAEDRTPFVEVGTTDTTPPPAGAFAVSGGGGDYLSNESMYRVNRLRVGLGLDEVAGGHLHVPVLDYMDLAANRATNVEQTQQLILAAAAALTPGDDEAAPAPVPAPSSGQPAAPAEASGESLPAVGAATAPLLAASAAMLLAGAALLLRRRRA
;
A
#
# COMPACT_ATOMS: atom_id res chain seq x y z
N MET A 1 16.82 84.59 -9.24
CA MET A 1 15.73 84.51 -10.25
C MET A 1 16.07 83.42 -11.23
N PRO A 2 15.21 82.40 -11.40
CA PRO A 2 15.55 81.16 -12.08
C PRO A 2 15.18 81.18 -13.57
N ALA A 3 15.91 80.41 -14.38
CA ALA A 3 15.50 80.05 -15.73
C ALA A 3 15.60 78.53 -15.88
N ARG A 4 14.52 77.97 -16.42
CA ARG A 4 14.14 76.56 -16.53
C ARG A 4 15.07 75.76 -17.44
N SER A 5 15.33 74.51 -17.07
CA SER A 5 15.80 73.47 -18.01
C SER A 5 15.00 72.19 -17.79
N ALA A 6 14.48 71.65 -18.89
CA ALA A 6 13.56 70.52 -18.95
C ALA A 6 14.33 69.20 -18.90
N THR A 7 13.96 68.32 -17.97
CA THR A 7 14.45 66.94 -17.88
C THR A 7 13.41 65.97 -18.46
N ARG A 8 13.83 65.22 -19.48
CA ARG A 8 13.13 64.04 -20.01
C ARG A 8 13.21 62.88 -19.00
N PRO A 9 12.16 62.07 -18.80
CA PRO A 9 12.24 60.90 -17.95
C PRO A 9 12.94 59.75 -18.70
N LEU A 10 13.99 59.18 -18.09
CA LEU A 10 14.52 57.88 -18.46
C LEU A 10 13.63 56.82 -17.79
N ILE A 11 12.95 56.02 -18.61
CA ILE A 11 12.25 54.82 -18.18
C ILE A 11 13.33 53.77 -17.90
N ALA A 12 13.59 53.51 -16.62
CA ALA A 12 14.36 52.35 -16.20
C ALA A 12 13.44 51.12 -16.25
N LEU A 13 13.68 50.22 -17.21
CA LEU A 13 13.14 48.86 -17.17
C LEU A 13 13.77 48.14 -15.98
N GLY A 14 13.01 47.94 -14.91
CA GLY A 14 13.35 47.01 -13.85
C GLY A 14 13.21 45.59 -14.35
N ALA A 15 14.31 44.85 -14.41
CA ALA A 15 14.30 43.40 -14.53
C ALA A 15 13.74 42.83 -13.22
N GLY A 16 12.45 42.51 -13.21
CA GLY A 16 11.82 41.76 -12.12
C GLY A 16 12.32 40.32 -12.15
N ALA A 17 13.17 39.96 -11.19
CA ALA A 17 13.41 38.56 -10.88
C ALA A 17 12.11 37.98 -10.33
N LEU A 18 11.41 37.17 -11.13
CA LEU A 18 10.38 36.28 -10.64
C LEU A 18 11.07 35.21 -9.79
N LEU A 19 11.11 35.45 -8.48
CA LEU A 19 11.27 34.39 -7.49
C LEU A 19 10.02 33.51 -7.59
N VAL A 20 10.15 32.38 -8.29
CA VAL A 20 9.22 31.27 -8.13
C VAL A 20 9.53 30.67 -6.76
N ALA A 21 8.89 31.18 -5.72
CA ALA A 21 8.80 30.49 -4.45
C ALA A 21 7.95 29.25 -4.70
N GLY A 22 8.59 28.08 -4.78
CA GLY A 22 7.87 26.82 -4.62
C GLY A 22 7.20 26.86 -3.26
N LEU A 23 5.87 27.00 -3.25
CA LEU A 23 5.07 26.82 -2.05
C LEU A 23 5.13 25.32 -1.74
N ALA A 24 6.08 24.92 -0.90
CA ALA A 24 6.00 23.63 -0.23
C ALA A 24 4.69 23.67 0.58
N ALA A 25 3.77 22.74 0.28
CA ALA A 25 2.60 22.56 1.13
C ALA A 25 3.10 22.27 2.56
N PRO A 26 2.54 22.90 3.60
CA PRO A 26 2.95 22.64 4.96
C PRO A 26 2.69 21.16 5.30
N ALA A 27 3.69 20.52 5.91
CA ALA A 27 3.61 19.19 6.50
C ALA A 27 2.25 18.94 7.20
N GLN A 28 1.51 17.92 6.75
CA GLN A 28 0.20 17.57 7.30
C GLN A 28 0.42 16.68 8.52
N ALA A 29 0.42 17.30 9.71
CA ALA A 29 0.63 16.58 10.96
C ALA A 29 -0.35 15.41 11.12
N ALA A 30 0.14 14.28 11.63
CA ALA A 30 -0.67 13.13 12.02
C ALA A 30 -1.84 13.56 12.92
N PRO A 31 -3.05 13.00 12.71
CA PRO A 31 -4.10 13.14 13.70
C PRO A 31 -3.66 12.51 15.03
N SER A 32 -4.33 12.88 16.13
CA SER A 32 -4.08 12.22 17.41
C SER A 32 -4.39 10.72 17.30
N PRO A 33 -3.55 9.84 17.88
CA PRO A 33 -3.80 8.41 17.84
C PRO A 33 -5.20 8.05 18.34
N ARG A 34 -5.87 7.14 17.62
CA ARG A 34 -7.17 6.60 18.01
C ARG A 34 -6.97 5.75 19.26
N LEU A 35 -7.64 6.12 20.35
CA LEU A 35 -7.67 5.28 21.55
C LEU A 35 -8.65 4.13 21.37
N GLU A 36 -8.21 2.93 21.73
CA GLU A 36 -9.05 1.73 21.71
C GLU A 36 -10.06 1.75 22.85
N THR A 37 -11.12 0.97 22.73
CA THR A 37 -12.10 0.80 23.81
C THR A 37 -12.27 -0.68 24.13
N THR A 38 -12.83 -0.98 25.30
CA THR A 38 -13.14 -2.36 25.68
C THR A 38 -14.33 -2.96 24.93
N GLY A 39 -15.04 -2.18 24.11
CA GLY A 39 -16.12 -2.66 23.26
C GLY A 39 -15.58 -3.19 21.93
N ALA A 40 -16.30 -4.15 21.35
CA ALA A 40 -16.00 -4.67 20.03
C ALA A 40 -16.07 -3.57 18.97
N ASP A 41 -14.98 -3.39 18.22
CA ASP A 41 -14.95 -2.54 17.03
C ASP A 41 -15.62 -3.22 15.82
N VAL A 42 -15.62 -2.55 14.67
CA VAL A 42 -16.32 -3.03 13.47
C VAL A 42 -15.71 -4.35 12.96
N GLU A 43 -14.40 -4.55 13.08
CA GLU A 43 -13.76 -5.80 12.67
C GLU A 43 -14.15 -6.94 13.61
N GLU A 44 -14.03 -6.70 14.91
CA GLU A 44 -14.36 -7.68 15.96
C GLU A 44 -15.84 -8.09 15.95
N GLN A 45 -16.75 -7.18 15.59
CA GLN A 45 -18.18 -7.48 15.41
C GLN A 45 -18.46 -8.54 14.34
N ARG A 46 -17.47 -8.86 13.48
CA ARG A 46 -17.59 -9.91 12.46
C ARG A 46 -17.26 -11.31 12.99
N LEU A 47 -16.59 -11.42 14.14
CA LEU A 47 -16.23 -12.71 14.76
C LEU A 47 -17.41 -13.69 14.89
N PRO A 48 -18.60 -13.30 15.39
CA PRO A 48 -19.71 -14.25 15.56
C PRO A 48 -20.49 -14.53 14.26
N LEU A 49 -20.12 -13.96 13.11
CA LEU A 49 -20.89 -14.11 11.88
C LEU A 49 -20.82 -15.54 11.34
N VAL A 50 -22.00 -16.10 11.07
CA VAL A 50 -22.20 -17.43 10.51
C VAL A 50 -22.74 -17.30 9.09
N ARG A 51 -22.11 -17.96 8.12
CA ARG A 51 -22.61 -17.94 6.75
C ARG A 51 -23.92 -18.74 6.64
N PRO A 52 -24.74 -18.49 5.61
CA PRO A 52 -25.88 -19.34 5.32
C PRO A 52 -25.47 -20.81 5.21
N ARG A 53 -26.16 -21.69 5.94
CA ARG A 53 -25.99 -23.17 5.97
C ARG A 53 -24.83 -23.68 6.81
N ASP A 54 -24.06 -22.81 7.45
CA ASP A 54 -23.07 -23.22 8.42
C ASP A 54 -23.65 -23.24 9.83
N SER A 55 -23.07 -24.05 10.71
CA SER A 55 -23.46 -24.17 12.13
C SER A 55 -22.52 -23.41 13.07
N GLU A 56 -21.37 -22.97 12.58
CA GLU A 56 -20.30 -22.35 13.35
C GLU A 56 -19.82 -21.06 12.69
N PRO A 57 -19.26 -20.12 13.47
CA PRO A 57 -18.74 -18.87 12.94
C PRO A 57 -17.71 -19.08 11.82
N PHE A 58 -17.71 -18.21 10.82
CA PHE A 58 -16.74 -18.28 9.74
C PHE A 58 -15.30 -18.12 10.25
N SER A 59 -15.09 -17.20 11.19
CA SER A 59 -13.84 -16.97 11.91
C SER A 59 -13.26 -18.26 12.50
N GLN A 60 -14.07 -18.99 13.29
CA GLN A 60 -13.67 -20.24 13.94
C GLN A 60 -13.10 -21.26 12.94
N ARG A 61 -13.79 -21.46 11.80
CA ARG A 61 -13.29 -22.40 10.77
C ARG A 61 -11.97 -21.99 10.16
N MET A 62 -11.75 -20.69 9.96
CA MET A 62 -10.48 -20.22 9.40
C MET A 62 -9.35 -20.40 10.41
N ILE A 63 -9.61 -20.13 11.69
CA ILE A 63 -8.67 -20.35 12.79
C ILE A 63 -8.33 -21.85 12.91
N ASP A 64 -9.36 -22.71 12.98
CA ASP A 64 -9.18 -24.17 13.09
C ASP A 64 -8.45 -24.76 11.88
N GLY A 65 -8.83 -24.32 10.67
CA GLY A 65 -8.25 -24.81 9.43
C GLY A 65 -6.78 -24.44 9.23
N THR A 66 -6.31 -23.40 9.92
CA THR A 66 -4.91 -22.94 9.88
C THR A 66 -4.10 -23.35 11.12
N GLY A 67 -4.67 -24.18 11.99
CA GLY A 67 -3.98 -24.70 13.18
C GLY A 67 -3.78 -23.69 14.31
N LEU A 68 -4.37 -22.51 14.22
CA LEU A 68 -4.17 -21.41 15.18
C LEU A 68 -5.08 -21.50 16.42
N ALA A 69 -6.02 -22.45 16.44
CA ALA A 69 -7.01 -22.58 17.51
C ALA A 69 -6.37 -22.78 18.90
N GLY A 70 -5.28 -23.56 19.00
CA GLY A 70 -4.62 -23.82 20.27
C GLY A 70 -4.06 -22.55 20.92
N THR A 71 -3.46 -21.65 20.12
CA THR A 71 -2.95 -20.37 20.60
C THR A 71 -4.09 -19.43 21.01
N VAL A 72 -5.19 -19.40 20.24
CA VAL A 72 -6.38 -18.60 20.57
C VAL A 72 -7.04 -19.09 21.86
N ASP A 73 -7.35 -20.38 21.96
CA ASP A 73 -8.05 -20.97 23.11
C ASP A 73 -7.27 -20.81 24.42
N GLY A 74 -5.93 -20.80 24.36
CA GLY A 74 -5.05 -20.65 25.52
C GLY A 74 -4.95 -19.23 26.05
N PHE A 75 -5.18 -18.21 25.21
CA PHE A 75 -4.84 -16.83 25.53
C PHE A 75 -5.70 -16.22 26.62
N ALA A 76 -7.04 -16.35 26.55
CA ALA A 76 -7.94 -15.83 27.58
C ALA A 76 -7.63 -16.39 28.98
N ALA A 77 -7.33 -17.70 29.06
CA ALA A 77 -6.97 -18.35 30.31
C ALA A 77 -5.60 -17.87 30.83
N ALA A 78 -4.63 -17.66 29.94
CA ALA A 78 -3.33 -17.11 30.29
C ALA A 78 -3.45 -15.66 30.80
N LEU A 79 -4.23 -14.80 30.14
CA LEU A 79 -4.50 -13.43 30.57
C LEU A 79 -5.14 -13.39 31.97
N ALA A 80 -6.12 -14.25 32.24
CA ALA A 80 -6.79 -14.33 33.53
C ALA A 80 -5.85 -14.76 34.67
N ALA A 81 -4.81 -15.55 34.37
CA ALA A 81 -3.83 -16.04 35.32
C ALA A 81 -2.55 -15.18 35.41
N ALA A 82 -2.36 -14.22 34.50
CA ALA A 82 -1.14 -13.43 34.40
C ALA A 82 -0.99 -12.44 35.56
N GLU A 83 0.22 -12.35 36.10
CA GLU A 83 0.59 -11.23 36.97
C GLU A 83 0.64 -9.93 36.16
N PRO A 84 0.20 -8.78 36.71
CA PRO A 84 0.11 -7.52 35.94
C PRO A 84 1.40 -7.10 35.23
N ALA A 85 2.56 -7.40 35.82
CA ALA A 85 3.87 -7.06 35.25
C ALA A 85 4.30 -7.96 34.08
N SER A 86 3.59 -9.06 33.82
CA SER A 86 3.90 -10.01 32.74
C SER A 86 2.98 -9.89 31.53
N VAL A 87 1.98 -8.99 31.57
CA VAL A 87 0.95 -8.90 30.53
C VAL A 87 1.53 -8.46 29.19
N ASP A 88 2.44 -7.48 29.15
CA ASP A 88 3.07 -7.04 27.89
C ASP A 88 3.78 -8.19 27.18
N GLU A 89 4.57 -8.94 27.94
CA GLU A 89 5.33 -10.07 27.40
C GLU A 89 4.41 -11.18 26.95
N LEU A 90 3.36 -11.49 27.72
CA LEU A 90 2.34 -12.48 27.32
C LEU A 90 1.64 -12.08 26.02
N VAL A 91 1.23 -10.82 25.89
CA VAL A 91 0.55 -10.32 24.68
C VAL A 91 1.49 -10.38 23.48
N ARG A 92 2.74 -9.92 23.64
CA ARG A 92 3.76 -9.95 22.60
C ARG A 92 4.10 -11.37 22.18
N SER A 93 4.37 -12.26 23.13
CA SER A 93 4.75 -13.65 22.85
C SER A 93 3.62 -14.41 22.17
N THR A 94 2.37 -14.20 22.59
CA THR A 94 1.19 -14.81 21.93
C THR A 94 0.99 -14.27 20.52
N GLY A 95 1.21 -12.96 20.30
CA GLY A 95 1.20 -12.38 18.95
C GLY A 95 2.25 -13.01 18.03
N ARG A 96 3.48 -13.19 18.51
CA ARG A 96 4.55 -13.88 17.77
C ARG A 96 4.24 -15.34 17.51
N GLU A 97 3.59 -16.02 18.45
CA GLU A 97 3.13 -17.40 18.28
C GLU A 97 2.09 -17.50 17.16
N LEU A 98 1.11 -16.58 17.08
CA LEU A 98 0.17 -16.52 15.96
C LEU A 98 0.87 -16.30 14.62
N TRP A 99 1.79 -15.34 14.57
CA TRP A 99 2.54 -15.07 13.35
C TRP A 99 3.33 -16.30 12.90
N SER A 100 4.08 -16.91 13.81
CA SER A 100 4.89 -18.10 13.54
C SER A 100 4.03 -19.27 13.08
N GLY A 101 2.92 -19.56 13.77
CA GLY A 101 1.99 -20.62 13.38
C GLY A 101 1.35 -20.38 12.00
N ALA A 102 1.05 -19.12 11.67
CA ALA A 102 0.54 -18.77 10.34
C ALA A 102 1.60 -18.98 9.24
N LEU A 103 2.87 -18.67 9.51
CA LEU A 103 3.97 -18.99 8.59
C LEU A 103 4.16 -20.50 8.45
N GLU A 104 4.16 -21.26 9.55
CA GLU A 104 4.30 -22.71 9.53
C GLU A 104 3.23 -23.35 8.64
N HIS A 105 1.96 -22.96 8.81
CA HIS A 105 0.86 -23.43 7.96
C HIS A 105 1.04 -23.01 6.49
N ALA A 106 1.42 -21.74 6.24
CA ALA A 106 1.52 -21.22 4.88
C ALA A 106 2.70 -21.80 4.07
N GLN A 107 3.74 -22.21 4.78
CA GLN A 107 4.98 -22.70 4.21
C GLN A 107 5.08 -24.24 4.22
N ASP A 108 4.15 -24.93 4.88
CA ASP A 108 4.00 -26.38 4.77
C ASP A 108 3.53 -26.76 3.35
N ALA A 109 4.38 -27.53 2.66
CA ALA A 109 4.10 -28.02 1.31
C ALA A 109 2.98 -29.08 1.29
N ASP A 110 2.75 -29.76 2.42
CA ASP A 110 1.72 -30.79 2.57
C ASP A 110 0.38 -30.22 3.07
N ALA A 111 0.34 -28.96 3.50
CA ALA A 111 -0.89 -28.31 3.96
C ALA A 111 -1.86 -28.05 2.79
N ALA A 112 -3.04 -28.68 2.88
CA ALA A 112 -4.07 -28.63 1.83
C ALA A 112 -4.58 -27.21 1.50
N ILE A 113 -4.47 -26.28 2.45
CA ILE A 113 -4.87 -24.88 2.29
C ILE A 113 -3.73 -23.93 2.63
N ARG A 114 -2.49 -24.26 2.28
CA ARG A 114 -1.29 -23.46 2.58
C ARG A 114 -1.37 -21.99 2.14
N TYR A 115 -2.06 -21.68 1.05
CA TYR A 115 -2.25 -20.28 0.61
C TYR A 115 -3.41 -19.56 1.30
N GLU A 116 -3.89 -20.07 2.45
CA GLU A 116 -4.95 -19.45 3.25
C GLU A 116 -4.44 -18.27 4.07
N ASP A 117 -4.97 -17.08 3.81
CA ASP A 117 -4.60 -15.82 4.46
C ASP A 117 -5.54 -15.39 5.59
N ARG A 118 -6.77 -15.90 5.61
CA ARG A 118 -7.82 -15.41 6.52
C ARG A 118 -7.63 -15.90 7.96
N GLY A 119 -6.92 -17.02 8.18
CA GLY A 119 -6.73 -17.61 9.50
C GLY A 119 -6.07 -16.65 10.49
N LEU A 120 -4.94 -16.05 10.09
CA LEU A 120 -4.23 -15.06 10.92
C LEU A 120 -5.09 -13.83 11.23
N TYR A 121 -5.82 -13.32 10.24
CA TYR A 121 -6.75 -12.19 10.42
C TYR A 121 -7.77 -12.47 11.52
N TRP A 122 -8.48 -13.60 11.43
CA TRP A 122 -9.50 -13.97 12.40
C TRP A 122 -8.92 -14.30 13.77
N ALA A 123 -7.79 -15.00 13.84
CA ALA A 123 -7.13 -15.33 15.09
C ALA A 123 -6.72 -14.06 15.86
N ARG A 124 -6.15 -13.07 15.14
CA ARG A 124 -5.78 -11.78 15.73
C ARG A 124 -7.00 -11.05 16.29
N LEU A 125 -8.11 -11.00 15.56
CA LEU A 125 -9.35 -10.38 16.06
C LEU A 125 -9.89 -11.08 17.32
N ALA A 126 -9.80 -12.41 17.39
CA ALA A 126 -10.18 -13.16 18.59
C ALA A 126 -9.31 -12.79 19.80
N LEU A 127 -7.98 -12.70 19.62
CA LEU A 127 -7.09 -12.23 20.71
C LEU A 127 -7.39 -10.79 21.14
N ARG A 128 -7.75 -9.90 20.20
CA ARG A 128 -8.17 -8.54 20.55
C ARG A 128 -9.44 -8.54 21.40
N GLU A 129 -10.45 -9.34 21.03
CA GLU A 129 -11.69 -9.48 21.80
C GLU A 129 -11.39 -9.97 23.23
N ASP A 130 -10.55 -10.99 23.39
CA ASP A 130 -10.14 -11.51 24.69
C ASP A 130 -9.39 -10.46 25.53
N LEU A 131 -8.45 -9.74 24.92
CA LEU A 131 -7.68 -8.69 25.59
C LEU A 131 -8.59 -7.53 26.04
N LYS A 132 -9.56 -7.13 25.21
CA LYS A 132 -10.57 -6.12 25.55
C LYS A 132 -11.49 -6.58 26.68
N ALA A 133 -11.91 -7.84 26.67
CA ALA A 133 -12.74 -8.43 27.72
C ALA A 133 -11.97 -8.51 29.06
N TRP A 134 -10.71 -8.95 29.03
CA TRP A 134 -9.82 -8.94 30.20
C TRP A 134 -9.66 -7.54 30.76
N ALA A 135 -9.35 -6.55 29.90
CA ALA A 135 -9.19 -5.15 30.29
C ALA A 135 -10.45 -4.58 30.95
N ALA A 136 -11.63 -4.89 30.39
CA ALA A 136 -12.92 -4.49 30.96
C ALA A 136 -13.14 -5.06 32.37
N SER A 137 -12.81 -6.35 32.57
CA SER A 137 -12.99 -7.03 33.85
C SER A 137 -11.99 -6.57 34.92
N GLY A 138 -10.76 -6.23 34.51
CA GLY A 138 -9.68 -5.80 35.39
C GLY A 138 -9.67 -4.29 35.69
N GLY A 139 -10.51 -3.51 35.01
CA GLY A 139 -10.51 -2.05 35.13
C GLY A 139 -9.23 -1.39 34.59
N VAL A 140 -8.68 -1.96 33.52
CA VAL A 140 -7.50 -1.43 32.82
C VAL A 140 -7.88 -0.12 32.13
N ASP A 141 -7.03 0.90 32.27
CA ASP A 141 -7.29 2.20 31.66
C ASP A 141 -7.17 2.14 30.13
N GLN A 142 -7.81 3.11 29.47
CA GLN A 142 -7.94 3.13 28.01
C GLN A 142 -6.59 3.23 27.28
N GLN A 143 -5.66 4.02 27.82
CA GLN A 143 -4.34 4.20 27.21
C GLN A 143 -3.58 2.87 27.29
N ARG A 144 -3.57 2.23 28.47
CA ARG A 144 -2.92 0.95 28.66
C ARG A 144 -3.49 -0.15 27.76
N LEU A 145 -4.80 -0.19 27.56
CA LEU A 145 -5.42 -1.11 26.60
C LEU A 145 -4.95 -0.82 25.16
N THR A 146 -4.89 0.45 24.78
CA THR A 146 -4.41 0.88 23.46
C THR A 146 -2.97 0.43 23.24
N ASP A 147 -2.09 0.62 24.22
CA ASP A 147 -0.68 0.19 24.17
C ASP A 147 -0.56 -1.34 24.05
N LEU A 148 -1.35 -2.11 24.81
CA LEU A 148 -1.35 -3.58 24.74
C LEU A 148 -1.88 -4.08 23.40
N LEU A 149 -2.93 -3.46 22.86
CA LEU A 149 -3.43 -3.79 21.52
C LEU A 149 -2.41 -3.45 20.44
N GLN A 150 -1.67 -2.34 20.57
CA GLN A 150 -0.57 -2.02 19.67
C GLN A 150 0.51 -3.11 19.69
N VAL A 151 0.95 -3.55 20.88
CA VAL A 151 1.91 -4.66 21.01
C VAL A 151 1.41 -5.94 20.34
N LEU A 152 0.12 -6.26 20.50
CA LEU A 152 -0.50 -7.40 19.84
C LEU A 152 -0.49 -7.27 18.31
N GLU A 153 -0.86 -6.10 17.79
CA GLU A 153 -0.88 -5.83 16.35
C GLU A 153 0.53 -5.94 15.74
N GLU A 154 1.54 -5.33 16.36
CA GLU A 154 2.93 -5.39 15.88
C GLU A 154 3.44 -6.83 15.85
N ALA A 155 3.27 -7.57 16.95
CA ALA A 155 3.74 -8.94 17.09
C ALA A 155 3.04 -9.93 16.14
N SER A 156 1.72 -9.80 15.96
CA SER A 156 0.92 -10.73 15.14
C SER A 156 0.95 -10.43 13.64
N ARG A 157 1.54 -9.30 13.22
CA ARG A 157 1.67 -8.90 11.81
C ARG A 157 3.08 -9.08 11.24
N GLY A 158 3.97 -9.64 12.04
CA GLY A 158 5.36 -9.93 11.67
C GLY A 158 6.35 -8.80 11.92
N LEU A 159 5.94 -7.64 12.45
CA LEU A 159 6.85 -6.50 12.66
C LEU A 159 7.99 -6.85 13.64
N ASP A 160 7.69 -7.69 14.64
CA ASP A 160 8.65 -8.15 15.64
C ASP A 160 9.68 -9.18 15.12
N GLU A 161 9.41 -9.81 13.97
CA GLU A 161 10.20 -10.91 13.41
C GLU A 161 11.01 -10.48 12.16
N LEU A 162 10.99 -9.19 11.84
CA LEU A 162 11.73 -8.65 10.70
C LEU A 162 13.23 -8.58 10.96
N GLY A 163 14.02 -8.93 9.96
CA GLY A 163 15.46 -8.76 9.97
C GLY A 163 16.14 -9.50 8.82
N PHE A 164 17.27 -8.97 8.37
CA PHE A 164 18.12 -9.63 7.41
C PHE A 164 19.50 -9.87 8.01
N ASP A 165 20.14 -10.96 7.59
CA ASP A 165 21.56 -11.15 7.89
C ASP A 165 22.41 -10.20 7.04
N ALA A 166 23.52 -9.68 7.57
CA ALA A 166 24.41 -8.77 6.84
C ALA A 166 25.27 -9.47 5.76
N ASP A 167 24.85 -10.63 5.25
CA ASP A 167 25.58 -11.38 4.22
C ASP A 167 25.47 -10.65 2.87
N PRO A 168 26.58 -10.17 2.28
CA PRO A 168 26.56 -9.50 0.97
C PRO A 168 26.25 -10.45 -0.20
N GLY A 169 26.33 -11.77 0.00
CA GLY A 169 25.96 -12.78 -1.00
C GLY A 169 24.47 -13.06 -1.09
N VAL A 170 23.65 -12.45 -0.22
CA VAL A 170 22.19 -12.63 -0.18
C VAL A 170 21.48 -11.33 -0.57
N THR A 171 20.65 -11.39 -1.61
CA THR A 171 19.76 -10.30 -1.98
C THR A 171 18.59 -10.23 -1.01
N LYS A 172 18.36 -9.06 -0.42
CA LYS A 172 17.41 -8.83 0.66
C LYS A 172 16.21 -8.06 0.13
N VAL A 173 15.03 -8.64 0.33
CA VAL A 173 13.77 -8.10 -0.18
C VAL A 173 12.80 -7.95 0.98
N MET A 174 12.34 -6.73 1.21
CA MET A 174 11.26 -6.42 2.13
C MET A 174 9.97 -6.23 1.34
N ILE A 175 8.92 -6.99 1.71
CA ILE A 175 7.59 -6.85 1.12
C ILE A 175 6.52 -6.59 2.18
N SER A 176 5.33 -6.20 1.74
CA SER A 176 4.13 -6.27 2.57
C SER A 176 2.94 -6.84 1.81
N GLY A 177 2.05 -7.52 2.52
CA GLY A 177 0.70 -7.82 2.09
C GLY A 177 -0.34 -7.07 2.91
N PHE A 178 -1.62 -7.35 2.68
CA PHE A 178 -2.73 -6.75 3.44
C PHE A 178 -3.67 -7.81 4.00
N ASP A 179 -4.33 -7.45 5.11
CA ASP A 179 -5.50 -8.15 5.62
C ASP A 179 -6.62 -8.28 4.56
N PRO A 180 -7.54 -9.26 4.72
CA PRO A 180 -8.83 -9.23 4.05
C PRO A 180 -9.60 -7.93 4.36
N PHE A 181 -10.36 -7.45 3.37
CA PHE A 181 -11.19 -6.24 3.49
C PHE A 181 -12.58 -6.46 2.87
N GLN A 182 -13.49 -5.48 2.87
CA GLN A 182 -14.83 -5.61 2.26
C GLN A 182 -15.61 -6.86 2.71
N LEU A 183 -15.46 -7.24 3.98
CA LEU A 183 -16.04 -8.47 4.55
C LEU A 183 -17.56 -8.38 4.78
N ASP A 184 -18.11 -7.16 4.78
CA ASP A 184 -19.56 -6.94 4.86
C ASP A 184 -20.25 -7.32 3.54
N ASP A 185 -19.54 -7.21 2.40
CA ASP A 185 -20.03 -7.64 1.09
C ASP A 185 -19.84 -9.15 0.88
N LEU A 186 -18.69 -9.68 1.32
CA LEU A 186 -18.33 -11.08 1.18
C LEU A 186 -17.46 -11.52 2.35
N LEU A 187 -18.04 -12.22 3.32
CA LEU A 187 -17.34 -12.68 4.52
C LEU A 187 -16.17 -13.62 4.18
N GLU A 188 -16.28 -14.35 3.07
CA GLU A 188 -15.24 -15.25 2.58
C GLU A 188 -14.09 -14.55 1.87
N ARG A 189 -14.10 -13.22 1.76
CA ARG A 189 -13.11 -12.54 0.92
C ARG A 189 -11.69 -12.82 1.42
N SER A 190 -10.84 -13.17 0.47
CA SER A 190 -9.42 -13.45 0.67
C SER A 190 -8.59 -12.37 -0.03
N ASN A 191 -7.41 -12.10 0.53
CA ASN A 191 -6.45 -11.17 0.00
C ASN A 191 -5.16 -11.91 -0.43
N PRO A 192 -4.91 -12.09 -1.73
CA PRO A 192 -3.74 -12.81 -2.23
C PRO A 192 -2.41 -12.14 -1.85
N SER A 193 -2.40 -10.83 -1.56
CA SER A 193 -1.20 -10.16 -1.08
C SER A 193 -0.81 -10.62 0.33
N GLY A 194 -1.79 -10.83 1.23
CA GLY A 194 -1.56 -11.41 2.55
C GLY A 194 -1.09 -12.86 2.45
N ALA A 195 -1.69 -13.64 1.55
CA ALA A 195 -1.25 -15.02 1.28
C ALA A 195 0.21 -15.07 0.78
N ALA A 196 0.61 -14.16 -0.10
CA ALA A 196 1.98 -14.05 -0.60
C ALA A 196 2.96 -13.66 0.53
N ALA A 197 2.60 -12.69 1.38
CA ALA A 197 3.42 -12.30 2.53
C ALA A 197 3.69 -13.50 3.47
N LEU A 198 2.66 -14.25 3.86
CA LEU A 198 2.80 -15.42 4.73
C LEU A 198 3.63 -16.54 4.10
N SER A 199 3.45 -16.76 2.79
CA SER A 199 4.15 -17.82 2.05
C SER A 199 5.65 -17.55 1.86
N LEU A 200 6.08 -16.28 1.98
CA LEU A 200 7.43 -15.84 1.64
C LEU A 200 8.23 -15.30 2.82
N SER A 201 7.59 -14.79 3.88
CA SER A 201 8.30 -14.18 5.00
C SER A 201 9.31 -15.14 5.65
N GLY A 202 10.50 -14.64 5.95
CA GLY A 202 11.61 -15.38 6.54
C GLY A 202 12.29 -16.40 5.61
N ARG A 203 11.81 -16.59 4.37
CA ARG A 203 12.39 -17.59 3.46
C ARG A 203 13.64 -17.07 2.77
N ILE A 204 14.61 -17.97 2.61
CA ILE A 204 15.71 -17.83 1.67
C ILE A 204 15.42 -18.74 0.48
N ILE A 205 15.35 -18.16 -0.71
CA ILE A 205 15.06 -18.87 -1.96
C ILE A 205 16.32 -18.86 -2.82
N GLU A 206 16.82 -20.06 -3.14
CA GLU A 206 17.94 -20.23 -4.06
C GLU A 206 17.52 -19.92 -5.50
N THR A 207 18.29 -19.08 -6.18
CA THR A 207 18.09 -18.74 -7.60
C THR A 207 19.42 -18.85 -8.36
N ASP A 208 19.35 -18.84 -9.70
CA ASP A 208 20.56 -18.82 -10.54
C ASP A 208 21.40 -17.56 -10.34
N ALA A 209 20.80 -16.46 -9.86
CA ALA A 209 21.49 -15.21 -9.53
C ALA A 209 22.05 -15.19 -8.10
N GLY A 210 21.77 -16.21 -7.29
CA GLY A 210 22.12 -16.28 -5.88
C GLY A 210 20.90 -16.37 -4.95
N PRO A 211 21.13 -16.53 -3.64
CA PRO A 211 20.07 -16.63 -2.65
C PRO A 211 19.34 -15.29 -2.45
N VAL A 212 18.01 -15.34 -2.33
CA VAL A 212 17.15 -14.19 -2.03
C VAL A 212 16.46 -14.41 -0.69
N GLN A 213 16.74 -13.57 0.30
CA GLN A 213 16.00 -13.54 1.57
C GLN A 213 14.82 -12.58 1.46
N ILE A 214 13.63 -13.05 1.80
CA ILE A 214 12.40 -12.26 1.79
C ILE A 214 11.90 -12.10 3.22
N GLN A 215 11.64 -10.85 3.63
CA GLN A 215 10.93 -10.52 4.85
C GLN A 215 9.61 -9.84 4.50
N ALA A 216 8.56 -10.13 5.26
CA ALA A 216 7.23 -9.60 5.00
C ALA A 216 6.46 -9.24 6.27
N VAL A 217 5.59 -8.22 6.14
CA VAL A 217 4.52 -7.92 7.10
C VAL A 217 3.14 -8.02 6.44
N VAL A 218 2.11 -8.18 7.26
CA VAL A 218 0.70 -8.04 6.84
C VAL A 218 0.10 -6.76 7.41
N LEU A 219 -0.06 -5.76 6.55
CA LEU A 219 -0.59 -4.45 6.92
C LEU A 219 -2.12 -4.49 7.14
N PRO A 220 -2.64 -3.69 8.09
CA PRO A 220 -4.08 -3.53 8.27
C PRO A 220 -4.68 -2.75 7.10
N VAL A 221 -5.95 -2.99 6.82
CA VAL A 221 -6.74 -2.15 5.90
C VAL A 221 -7.51 -1.11 6.73
N THR A 222 -6.78 -0.21 7.39
CA THR A 222 -7.37 0.88 8.22
C THR A 222 -6.58 2.18 8.19
N TRP A 223 -7.26 3.31 8.01
CA TRP A 223 -6.69 4.66 8.00
C TRP A 223 -6.05 5.02 9.33
N SER A 224 -6.74 4.79 10.45
CA SER A 224 -6.23 5.18 11.78
C SER A 224 -4.92 4.47 12.17
N ARG A 225 -4.69 3.24 11.70
CA ARG A 225 -3.41 2.54 11.93
C ARG A 225 -2.30 3.03 10.99
N PHE A 226 -2.63 3.43 9.76
CA PHE A 226 -1.69 4.13 8.88
C PHE A 226 -1.29 5.49 9.44
N ASP A 227 -2.25 6.22 10.01
CA ASP A 227 -2.01 7.47 10.74
C ASP A 227 -1.12 7.27 11.98
N GLY A 228 -1.23 6.10 12.61
CA GLY A 228 -0.34 5.67 13.69
C GLY A 228 1.10 5.41 13.28
N GLY A 229 1.39 5.29 11.98
CA GLY A 229 2.75 5.09 11.46
C GLY A 229 3.14 3.63 11.18
N ILE A 230 2.21 2.68 11.17
CA ILE A 230 2.53 1.24 11.05
C ILE A 230 3.34 0.88 9.80
N VAL A 231 3.18 1.63 8.70
CA VAL A 231 3.97 1.41 7.47
C VAL A 231 5.43 1.79 7.73
N GLU A 232 5.65 2.97 8.30
CA GLU A 232 6.97 3.45 8.64
C GLU A 232 7.62 2.61 9.76
N ASP A 233 6.86 2.15 10.75
CA ASP A 233 7.35 1.25 11.81
C ASP A 233 7.82 -0.11 11.26
N ALA A 234 7.16 -0.62 10.22
CA ALA A 234 7.57 -1.87 9.57
C ALA A 234 8.84 -1.71 8.71
N TYR A 235 8.90 -0.65 7.89
CA TYR A 235 9.96 -0.49 6.88
C TYR A 235 11.17 0.29 7.39
N GLY A 236 10.95 1.30 8.23
CA GLY A 236 11.98 2.24 8.67
C GLY A 236 13.16 1.60 9.38
N PRO A 237 12.96 0.73 10.39
CA PRO A 237 14.06 0.07 11.07
C PRO A 237 14.90 -0.79 10.11
N GLN A 238 14.24 -1.45 9.14
CA GLN A 238 14.91 -2.31 8.16
C GLN A 238 15.70 -1.51 7.13
N LEU A 239 15.16 -0.38 6.65
CA LEU A 239 15.86 0.54 5.76
C LEU A 239 17.09 1.18 6.41
N GLN A 240 17.07 1.35 7.74
CA GLN A 240 18.18 1.91 8.51
C GLN A 240 19.17 0.86 9.03
N ALA A 241 19.03 -0.41 8.64
CA ALA A 241 19.82 -1.53 9.17
C ALA A 241 21.26 -1.63 8.60
N GLY A 242 21.74 -0.63 7.85
CA GLY A 242 23.09 -0.61 7.29
C GLY A 242 23.32 -1.75 6.29
N ASP A 243 24.35 -2.58 6.52
CA ASP A 243 24.66 -3.73 5.64
C ASP A 243 23.55 -4.80 5.62
N ALA A 244 22.64 -4.78 6.61
CA ALA A 244 21.45 -5.62 6.65
C ALA A 244 20.21 -4.95 6.01
N ALA A 245 20.33 -3.76 5.42
CA ALA A 245 19.21 -3.12 4.75
C ALA A 245 18.77 -3.88 3.49
N PRO A 246 17.47 -3.90 3.17
CA PRO A 246 16.99 -4.54 1.96
C PRO A 246 17.45 -3.79 0.70
N GLN A 247 17.74 -4.52 -0.38
CA GLN A 247 17.96 -3.94 -1.70
C GLN A 247 16.63 -3.58 -2.40
N MET A 248 15.52 -4.15 -1.93
CA MET A 248 14.18 -3.85 -2.45
C MET A 248 13.15 -3.71 -1.33
N ALA A 249 12.33 -2.66 -1.38
CA ALA A 249 11.18 -2.44 -0.53
C ALA A 249 9.91 -2.30 -1.40
N MET A 250 9.04 -3.30 -1.39
CA MET A 250 7.88 -3.39 -2.28
C MET A 250 6.59 -3.64 -1.50
N THR A 251 5.60 -2.77 -1.65
CA THR A 251 4.25 -3.06 -1.12
C THR A 251 3.45 -3.86 -2.14
N ILE A 252 2.59 -4.78 -1.68
CA ILE A 252 1.78 -5.65 -2.54
C ILE A 252 0.32 -5.57 -2.08
N SER A 253 -0.61 -5.39 -3.01
CA SER A 253 -2.06 -5.45 -2.70
C SER A 253 -2.85 -6.08 -3.83
N GLN A 254 -4.09 -6.46 -3.53
CA GLN A 254 -5.04 -6.92 -4.55
C GLN A 254 -5.49 -5.75 -5.43
N GLY A 255 -5.44 -5.93 -6.75
CA GLY A 255 -5.74 -4.92 -7.76
C GLY A 255 -6.85 -5.35 -8.71
N ARG A 256 -6.51 -5.57 -9.99
CA ARG A 256 -7.46 -5.78 -11.10
C ARG A 256 -7.34 -7.20 -11.65
N SER A 257 -7.50 -7.42 -12.96
CA SER A 257 -7.47 -8.77 -13.57
C SER A 257 -6.07 -9.32 -13.85
N GLY A 258 -5.03 -8.48 -13.76
CA GLY A 258 -3.64 -8.84 -14.03
C GLY A 258 -2.71 -8.23 -12.97
N TYR A 259 -1.40 -8.42 -13.17
CA TYR A 259 -0.39 -7.75 -12.38
C TYR A 259 -0.09 -6.37 -12.93
N ASP A 260 -0.10 -5.39 -12.04
CA ASP A 260 0.25 -4.02 -12.34
C ASP A 260 1.46 -3.61 -11.48
N ILE A 261 2.58 -3.37 -12.14
CA ILE A 261 3.71 -2.68 -11.53
C ILE A 261 3.34 -1.20 -11.56
N GLU A 262 3.06 -0.61 -10.41
CA GLU A 262 2.55 0.76 -10.36
C GLU A 262 3.69 1.75 -10.56
N ARG A 263 3.57 2.65 -11.55
CA ARG A 263 4.61 3.65 -11.81
C ARG A 263 4.59 4.81 -10.83
N TRP A 264 3.39 5.28 -10.46
CA TRP A 264 3.23 6.51 -9.68
C TRP A 264 2.49 6.25 -8.38
N ALA A 265 3.18 6.49 -7.25
CA ALA A 265 2.56 6.67 -5.96
C ALA A 265 2.09 8.12 -5.83
N SER A 266 0.96 8.36 -5.17
CA SER A 266 0.47 9.72 -4.91
C SER A 266 0.28 9.98 -3.42
N ILE A 267 0.43 11.24 -2.99
CA ILE A 267 0.16 11.65 -1.60
C ILE A 267 -1.34 11.61 -1.26
N TRP A 268 -2.22 11.60 -2.26
CA TRP A 268 -3.67 11.71 -2.04
C TRP A 268 -4.23 10.38 -1.55
N ARG A 269 -5.06 10.45 -0.50
CA ARG A 269 -5.78 9.33 0.06
C ARG A 269 -7.30 9.58 0.09
N GLY A 270 -8.06 8.53 -0.18
CA GLY A 270 -9.51 8.50 -0.03
C GLY A 270 -10.17 7.33 -0.78
N GLY A 271 -11.28 7.63 -1.45
CA GLY A 271 -12.01 6.68 -2.30
C GLY A 271 -13.05 5.83 -1.57
N PHE A 272 -12.68 5.17 -0.47
CA PHE A 272 -13.56 4.19 0.20
C PHE A 272 -13.38 4.13 1.72
N ALA A 273 -14.41 3.61 2.41
CA ALA A 273 -14.34 3.28 3.82
C ALA A 273 -13.43 2.06 4.06
N ASP A 274 -12.71 2.08 5.18
CA ASP A 274 -11.79 1.02 5.58
C ASP A 274 -12.46 -0.12 6.38
N ASN A 275 -11.68 -1.06 6.92
CA ASN A 275 -12.23 -2.18 7.69
C ASN A 275 -12.93 -1.76 9.00
N LEU A 276 -12.65 -0.55 9.51
CA LEU A 276 -13.31 0.07 10.65
C LEU A 276 -14.47 0.99 10.25
N ASN A 277 -14.81 1.04 8.97
CA ASN A 277 -15.75 1.99 8.36
C ASN A 277 -15.33 3.46 8.55
N GLU A 278 -14.04 3.71 8.68
CA GLU A 278 -13.48 5.06 8.69
C GLU A 278 -13.34 5.53 7.23
N GLU A 279 -13.73 6.77 6.96
CA GLU A 279 -13.57 7.43 5.67
C GLU A 279 -12.63 8.62 5.82
N PHE A 280 -11.79 8.83 4.81
CA PHE A 280 -10.93 9.99 4.74
C PHE A 280 -10.86 10.50 3.30
N GLU A 281 -10.65 11.79 3.13
CA GLU A 281 -10.32 12.40 1.84
C GLU A 281 -9.32 13.54 2.08
N GLY A 282 -8.15 13.46 1.46
CA GLY A 282 -7.12 14.49 1.58
C GLY A 282 -5.71 13.95 1.34
N GLU A 283 -4.70 14.76 1.64
CA GLU A 283 -3.32 14.30 1.63
C GLU A 283 -3.05 13.35 2.81
N ALA A 284 -2.29 12.28 2.55
CA ALA A 284 -1.84 11.35 3.57
C ALA A 284 -0.97 12.10 4.60
N PRO A 285 -1.28 11.99 5.90
CA PRO A 285 -0.53 12.70 6.91
C PRO A 285 0.88 12.12 7.07
N ASP A 286 1.71 12.91 7.73
CA ASP A 286 3.03 12.50 8.18
C ASP A 286 2.91 11.40 9.24
N ALA A 287 3.84 10.45 9.23
CA ALA A 287 3.87 9.41 10.25
C ALA A 287 4.56 9.91 11.54
N PRO A 288 3.96 9.72 12.73
CA PRO A 288 4.59 10.04 14.00
C PRO A 288 5.92 9.31 14.17
N GLY A 289 6.94 9.99 14.72
CA GLY A 289 8.22 9.37 15.07
C GLY A 289 9.19 9.13 13.90
N TRP A 290 8.76 9.30 12.65
CA TRP A 290 9.58 9.07 11.46
C TRP A 290 9.92 10.37 10.71
N PRO A 291 11.14 10.50 10.17
CA PRO A 291 11.49 11.64 9.33
C PRO A 291 10.63 11.64 8.06
N GLN A 292 10.12 12.82 7.73
CA GLN A 292 9.45 13.11 6.46
C GLN A 292 10.40 14.03 5.72
N THR A 293 10.91 13.57 4.59
CA THR A 293 12.08 14.19 3.97
C THR A 293 11.90 14.42 2.47
N VAL A 294 10.77 13.97 1.92
CA VAL A 294 10.25 14.40 0.62
C VAL A 294 9.02 15.27 0.85
N ASP A 295 9.21 16.38 1.58
CA ASP A 295 8.14 17.29 2.02
C ASP A 295 7.24 17.69 0.85
N GLY A 296 5.99 17.20 0.87
CA GLY A 296 4.95 17.57 -0.08
C GLY A 296 5.11 17.02 -1.50
N ALA A 297 5.92 15.98 -1.73
CA ALA A 297 5.93 15.32 -3.03
C ALA A 297 4.53 14.79 -3.38
N GLN A 298 3.92 15.36 -4.41
CA GLN A 298 2.57 14.96 -4.85
C GLN A 298 2.60 13.57 -5.49
N PHE A 299 3.68 13.24 -6.19
CA PHE A 299 3.90 11.94 -6.81
C PHE A 299 5.32 11.45 -6.56
N ILE A 300 5.49 10.13 -6.42
CA ILE A 300 6.79 9.47 -6.35
C ILE A 300 6.81 8.35 -7.39
N GLU A 301 7.84 8.33 -8.24
CA GLU A 301 8.01 7.30 -9.27
C GLU A 301 8.59 6.02 -8.67
N THR A 302 8.12 4.88 -9.18
CA THR A 302 8.69 3.57 -8.88
C THR A 302 10.14 3.48 -9.35
N THR A 303 10.94 2.73 -8.60
CA THR A 303 12.31 2.33 -8.95
C THR A 303 12.45 0.81 -8.97
N LEU A 304 11.33 0.08 -8.92
CA LEU A 304 11.34 -1.36 -9.14
C LEU A 304 11.93 -1.68 -10.53
N PRO A 305 12.67 -2.80 -10.69
CA PRO A 305 13.16 -3.29 -11.98
C PRO A 305 12.05 -3.77 -12.93
N ALA A 306 11.16 -2.86 -13.35
CA ALA A 306 9.94 -3.19 -14.09
C ALA A 306 10.24 -3.92 -15.41
N ASP A 307 11.28 -3.52 -16.13
CA ASP A 307 11.68 -4.19 -17.38
C ASP A 307 12.04 -5.67 -17.16
N ALA A 308 12.73 -5.98 -16.06
CA ALA A 308 13.09 -7.36 -15.71
C ALA A 308 11.85 -8.18 -15.30
N MET A 309 10.95 -7.58 -14.51
CA MET A 309 9.68 -8.20 -14.12
C MET A 309 8.79 -8.50 -15.33
N LEU A 310 8.74 -7.59 -16.31
CA LEU A 310 8.00 -7.77 -17.57
C LEU A 310 8.66 -8.85 -18.46
N ALA A 311 9.99 -8.81 -18.57
CA ALA A 311 10.76 -9.75 -19.39
C ALA A 311 10.77 -11.18 -18.84
N ALA A 312 10.48 -11.36 -17.55
CA ALA A 312 10.42 -12.67 -16.90
C ALA A 312 9.41 -13.65 -17.53
N GLY A 313 8.42 -13.14 -18.27
CA GLY A 313 7.48 -13.99 -19.00
C GLY A 313 6.65 -14.90 -18.10
N THR A 314 6.39 -14.45 -16.87
CA THR A 314 5.56 -15.19 -15.89
C THR A 314 4.12 -15.33 -16.37
N GLY A 315 3.39 -16.30 -15.83
CA GLY A 315 2.00 -16.53 -16.18
C GLY A 315 1.28 -17.38 -15.14
N PRO A 316 -0.05 -17.49 -15.24
CA PRO A 316 -0.90 -17.17 -16.40
C PRO A 316 -1.43 -15.74 -16.47
N PHE A 317 -1.30 -14.93 -15.41
CA PHE A 317 -1.84 -13.58 -15.40
C PHE A 317 -0.91 -12.63 -16.17
N ALA A 318 -1.48 -11.72 -16.95
CA ALA A 318 -0.70 -10.72 -17.67
C ALA A 318 -0.04 -9.74 -16.68
N VAL A 319 1.15 -9.26 -17.05
CA VAL A 319 1.94 -8.30 -16.27
C VAL A 319 2.14 -7.04 -17.10
N GLN A 320 1.93 -5.87 -16.51
CA GLN A 320 2.15 -4.58 -17.17
C GLN A 320 2.75 -3.54 -16.22
N LEU A 321 3.44 -2.55 -16.77
CA LEU A 321 3.77 -1.31 -16.07
C LEU A 321 2.56 -0.37 -16.20
N ASN A 322 1.92 -0.05 -15.08
CA ASN A 322 0.76 0.84 -15.07
C ASN A 322 1.21 2.29 -14.91
N HIS A 323 0.97 3.09 -15.94
CA HIS A 323 1.25 4.54 -15.93
C HIS A 323 0.09 5.39 -15.39
N GLY A 324 -1.03 4.76 -15.02
CA GLY A 324 -2.23 5.47 -14.60
C GLY A 324 -1.98 6.41 -13.43
N HIS A 325 -2.55 7.61 -13.49
CA HIS A 325 -2.56 8.58 -12.39
C HIS A 325 -3.55 9.70 -12.70
N ALA A 326 -3.96 10.46 -11.68
CA ALA A 326 -4.76 11.66 -11.87
C ALA A 326 -4.18 12.84 -11.10
N TYR A 327 -4.22 14.03 -11.72
CA TYR A 327 -3.67 15.25 -11.15
C TYR A 327 -4.57 16.47 -11.41
N SER A 328 -4.40 17.51 -10.61
CA SER A 328 -5.02 18.83 -10.79
C SER A 328 -3.99 19.94 -10.70
N PHE A 329 -4.29 21.11 -11.27
CA PHE A 329 -3.54 22.34 -11.00
C PHE A 329 -4.22 23.22 -9.95
N ALA A 330 -5.37 22.79 -9.43
CA ALA A 330 -6.09 23.46 -8.36
C ALA A 330 -5.84 22.76 -7.02
N GLU A 331 -5.69 23.56 -5.97
CA GLU A 331 -5.51 23.06 -4.60
C GLU A 331 -6.70 22.22 -4.13
N ASP A 332 -7.92 22.56 -4.58
CA ASP A 332 -9.15 21.82 -4.28
C ASP A 332 -9.31 20.52 -5.09
N ARG A 333 -8.30 20.15 -5.89
CA ARG A 333 -8.27 18.97 -6.77
C ARG A 333 -9.30 18.98 -7.90
N THR A 334 -9.96 20.10 -8.18
CA THR A 334 -11.01 20.18 -9.21
C THR A 334 -10.83 21.35 -10.20
N PRO A 335 -10.97 21.13 -11.52
CA PRO A 335 -11.07 19.83 -12.18
C PRO A 335 -9.73 19.08 -12.12
N PHE A 336 -9.75 17.78 -12.41
CA PHE A 336 -8.55 16.96 -12.56
C PHE A 336 -8.44 16.38 -13.96
N VAL A 337 -7.23 15.93 -14.31
CA VAL A 337 -6.90 15.21 -15.54
C VAL A 337 -6.57 13.77 -15.13
N GLU A 338 -7.21 12.81 -15.78
CA GLU A 338 -6.91 11.39 -15.64
C GLU A 338 -6.03 10.94 -16.79
N VAL A 339 -4.92 10.28 -16.46
CA VAL A 339 -3.98 9.67 -17.39
C VAL A 339 -4.14 8.16 -17.29
N GLY A 340 -4.33 7.51 -18.43
CA GLY A 340 -4.60 6.07 -18.50
C GLY A 340 -3.34 5.21 -18.36
N THR A 341 -3.55 3.92 -18.12
CA THR A 341 -2.50 2.91 -17.90
C THR A 341 -1.39 2.88 -18.95
N THR A 342 -1.70 3.09 -20.23
CA THR A 342 -0.73 3.01 -21.32
C THR A 342 -0.17 4.37 -21.75
N ASP A 343 -0.65 5.46 -21.17
CA ASP A 343 -0.15 6.80 -21.45
C ASP A 343 1.07 7.09 -20.58
N THR A 344 2.22 7.20 -21.22
CA THR A 344 3.52 7.34 -20.54
C THR A 344 3.81 8.76 -20.05
N THR A 345 2.89 9.71 -20.26
CA THR A 345 3.05 11.10 -19.82
C THR A 345 3.26 11.15 -18.30
N PRO A 346 4.33 11.77 -17.79
CA PRO A 346 4.54 11.89 -16.35
C PRO A 346 3.61 12.96 -15.74
N PRO A 347 3.31 12.90 -14.43
CA PRO A 347 2.65 13.98 -13.72
C PRO A 347 3.39 15.32 -13.94
N PRO A 348 2.68 16.40 -14.31
CA PRO A 348 3.33 17.69 -14.52
C PRO A 348 3.94 18.24 -13.22
N ALA A 349 5.08 18.90 -13.33
CA ALA A 349 5.69 19.60 -12.20
C ALA A 349 4.73 20.65 -11.62
N GLY A 350 4.58 20.66 -10.29
CA GLY A 350 3.68 21.56 -9.57
C GLY A 350 2.20 21.18 -9.65
N ALA A 351 1.85 20.04 -10.24
CA ALA A 351 0.51 19.50 -10.17
C ALA A 351 0.24 18.84 -8.81
N PHE A 352 -0.99 18.98 -8.35
CA PHE A 352 -1.52 18.33 -7.17
C PHE A 352 -2.03 16.92 -7.50
N ALA A 353 -1.69 15.95 -6.66
CA ALA A 353 -2.13 14.57 -6.80
C ALA A 353 -3.61 14.41 -6.46
N VAL A 354 -4.27 13.56 -7.26
CA VAL A 354 -5.64 13.09 -7.04
C VAL A 354 -5.67 11.57 -6.93
N SER A 355 -4.85 10.86 -7.71
CA SER A 355 -4.66 9.41 -7.54
C SER A 355 -3.34 8.94 -8.16
N GLY A 356 -2.76 7.88 -7.62
CA GLY A 356 -1.66 7.14 -8.24
C GLY A 356 -2.18 6.00 -9.11
N GLY A 357 -1.28 5.15 -9.59
CA GLY A 357 -1.65 3.98 -10.41
C GLY A 357 -2.50 2.96 -9.64
N GLY A 358 -2.30 2.91 -8.33
CA GLY A 358 -3.11 2.15 -7.40
C GLY A 358 -4.45 2.79 -6.99
N GLY A 359 -4.79 3.96 -7.55
CA GLY A 359 -5.93 4.76 -7.11
C GLY A 359 -5.55 5.70 -5.96
N ASP A 360 -6.49 5.95 -5.07
CA ASP A 360 -6.37 6.81 -3.89
C ASP A 360 -6.60 6.04 -2.57
N TYR A 361 -6.76 4.71 -2.62
CA TYR A 361 -6.98 3.90 -1.41
C TYR A 361 -5.67 3.50 -0.70
N LEU A 362 -5.75 2.67 0.35
CA LEU A 362 -4.62 2.25 1.18
C LEU A 362 -3.47 1.55 0.41
N SER A 363 -3.75 0.94 -0.75
CA SER A 363 -2.71 0.40 -1.63
C SER A 363 -1.77 1.49 -2.14
N ASN A 364 -2.34 2.59 -2.66
CA ASN A 364 -1.59 3.78 -3.05
C ASN A 364 -0.86 4.41 -1.86
N GLU A 365 -1.55 4.58 -0.72
CA GLU A 365 -0.93 5.20 0.45
C GLU A 365 0.27 4.39 0.96
N SER A 366 0.20 3.05 0.97
CA SER A 366 1.33 2.22 1.37
C SER A 366 2.53 2.36 0.42
N MET A 367 2.28 2.39 -0.89
CA MET A 367 3.33 2.67 -1.89
C MET A 367 3.97 4.04 -1.64
N TYR A 368 3.14 5.06 -1.43
CA TYR A 368 3.59 6.43 -1.22
C TYR A 368 4.45 6.54 0.04
N ARG A 369 3.97 6.01 1.17
CA ARG A 369 4.67 6.06 2.46
C ARG A 369 6.02 5.36 2.43
N VAL A 370 6.10 4.14 1.88
CA VAL A 370 7.38 3.41 1.79
C VAL A 370 8.36 4.14 0.88
N ASN A 371 7.92 4.65 -0.28
CA ASN A 371 8.80 5.38 -1.18
C ASN A 371 9.21 6.76 -0.63
N ARG A 372 8.29 7.48 0.03
CA ARG A 372 8.58 8.74 0.74
C ARG A 372 9.63 8.52 1.82
N LEU A 373 9.48 7.46 2.63
CA LEU A 373 10.44 7.11 3.67
C LEU A 373 11.82 6.80 3.09
N ARG A 374 11.87 5.94 2.06
CA ARG A 374 13.11 5.53 1.41
C ARG A 374 13.87 6.69 0.77
N VAL A 375 13.22 7.45 -0.12
CA VAL A 375 13.81 8.64 -0.76
C VAL A 375 14.19 9.67 0.29
N GLY A 376 13.34 9.81 1.29
CA GLY A 376 13.56 10.70 2.40
C GLY A 376 14.78 10.37 3.26
N LEU A 377 15.12 9.09 3.41
CA LEU A 377 16.35 8.64 4.07
C LEU A 377 17.59 8.76 3.16
N GLY A 378 17.42 9.19 1.90
CA GLY A 378 18.48 9.26 0.91
C GLY A 378 18.89 7.90 0.34
N LEU A 379 18.01 6.89 0.44
CA LEU A 379 18.25 5.50 0.03
C LEU A 379 17.78 5.26 -1.41
N ASP A 380 18.29 6.05 -2.35
CA ASP A 380 17.93 5.98 -3.77
C ASP A 380 18.34 4.64 -4.41
N GLU A 381 19.32 3.95 -3.84
CA GLU A 381 19.82 2.63 -4.24
C GLU A 381 18.90 1.47 -3.87
N VAL A 382 18.02 1.64 -2.88
CA VAL A 382 17.02 0.64 -2.54
C VAL A 382 15.90 0.75 -3.58
N ALA A 383 15.62 -0.33 -4.31
CA ALA A 383 14.51 -0.33 -5.25
C ALA A 383 13.17 -0.26 -4.50
N GLY A 384 12.30 0.67 -4.88
CA GLY A 384 11.04 0.94 -4.21
C GLY A 384 9.85 1.02 -5.16
N GLY A 385 8.71 0.47 -4.77
CA GLY A 385 7.48 0.57 -5.57
C GLY A 385 6.37 -0.33 -5.06
N HIS A 386 5.41 -0.64 -5.94
CA HIS A 386 4.22 -1.39 -5.59
C HIS A 386 3.80 -2.35 -6.70
N LEU A 387 3.30 -3.50 -6.28
CA LEU A 387 2.75 -4.53 -7.15
C LEU A 387 1.29 -4.78 -6.79
N HIS A 388 0.39 -4.40 -7.68
CA HIS A 388 -0.98 -4.86 -7.64
C HIS A 388 -1.06 -6.28 -8.23
N VAL A 389 -1.64 -7.21 -7.48
CA VAL A 389 -1.85 -8.60 -7.92
C VAL A 389 -3.30 -8.82 -8.35
N PRO A 390 -3.60 -9.84 -9.17
CA PRO A 390 -4.95 -10.08 -9.65
C PRO A 390 -5.99 -10.31 -8.53
N VAL A 391 -7.24 -9.90 -8.77
CA VAL A 391 -8.39 -10.32 -7.97
C VAL A 391 -8.60 -11.83 -8.06
N LEU A 392 -9.19 -12.40 -7.01
CA LEU A 392 -9.42 -13.84 -6.93
C LEU A 392 -10.70 -14.28 -7.65
N ASP A 393 -10.62 -15.40 -8.35
CA ASP A 393 -11.79 -16.13 -8.85
C ASP A 393 -12.34 -17.06 -7.75
N TYR A 394 -13.54 -16.76 -7.25
CA TYR A 394 -14.19 -17.53 -6.19
C TYR A 394 -14.81 -18.85 -6.66
N MET A 395 -14.87 -19.12 -7.97
CA MET A 395 -15.28 -20.43 -8.49
C MET A 395 -14.21 -21.50 -8.29
N ASP A 396 -12.93 -21.09 -8.26
CA ASP A 396 -11.79 -21.96 -7.99
C ASP A 396 -10.78 -21.24 -7.09
N LEU A 397 -11.27 -20.74 -5.95
CA LEU A 397 -10.53 -19.85 -5.04
C LEU A 397 -9.16 -20.42 -4.68
N ALA A 398 -9.10 -21.70 -4.31
CA ALA A 398 -7.87 -22.31 -3.83
C ALA A 398 -6.79 -22.36 -4.93
N ALA A 399 -7.12 -22.85 -6.12
CA ALA A 399 -6.15 -22.95 -7.22
C ALA A 399 -5.80 -21.57 -7.80
N ASN A 400 -6.79 -20.67 -7.93
CA ASN A 400 -6.57 -19.32 -8.40
C ASN A 400 -5.64 -18.52 -7.46
N ARG A 401 -5.86 -18.63 -6.14
CA ARG A 401 -4.99 -18.02 -5.13
C ARG A 401 -3.59 -18.63 -5.12
N ALA A 402 -3.47 -19.95 -5.25
CA ALA A 402 -2.18 -20.62 -5.37
C ALA A 402 -1.37 -20.07 -6.56
N THR A 403 -2.02 -20.02 -7.72
CA THR A 403 -1.43 -19.49 -8.96
C THR A 403 -0.97 -18.03 -8.78
N ASN A 404 -1.79 -17.22 -8.10
CA ASN A 404 -1.47 -15.83 -7.81
C ASN A 404 -0.25 -15.70 -6.87
N VAL A 405 -0.19 -16.47 -5.78
CA VAL A 405 0.96 -16.44 -4.87
C VAL A 405 2.24 -16.89 -5.59
N GLU A 406 2.17 -17.96 -6.37
CA GLU A 406 3.32 -18.52 -7.08
C GLU A 406 3.85 -17.57 -8.16
N GLN A 407 2.96 -16.93 -8.93
CA GLN A 407 3.37 -15.92 -9.91
C GLN A 407 3.90 -14.65 -9.23
N THR A 408 3.35 -14.25 -8.07
CA THR A 408 3.89 -13.15 -7.25
C THR A 408 5.32 -13.43 -6.82
N GLN A 409 5.61 -14.64 -6.33
CA GLN A 409 6.97 -15.06 -5.99
C GLN A 409 7.90 -14.94 -7.21
N GLN A 410 7.49 -15.43 -8.38
CA GLN A 410 8.30 -15.34 -9.60
C GLN A 410 8.63 -13.89 -9.98
N LEU A 411 7.68 -12.96 -9.85
CA LEU A 411 7.89 -11.54 -10.13
C LEU A 411 8.84 -10.88 -9.12
N ILE A 412 8.73 -11.22 -7.84
CA ILE A 412 9.67 -10.76 -6.80
C ILE A 412 11.09 -11.25 -7.11
N LEU A 413 11.24 -12.53 -7.47
CA LEU A 413 12.55 -13.11 -7.79
C LEU A 413 13.14 -12.52 -9.08
N ALA A 414 12.30 -12.21 -10.09
CA ALA A 414 12.75 -11.52 -11.29
C ALA A 414 13.26 -10.10 -10.99
N ALA A 415 12.56 -9.36 -10.12
CA ALA A 415 13.03 -8.07 -9.64
C ALA A 415 14.35 -8.20 -8.86
N ALA A 416 14.42 -9.14 -7.92
CA ALA A 416 15.61 -9.37 -7.10
C ALA A 416 16.84 -9.76 -7.94
N ALA A 417 16.67 -10.60 -8.96
CA ALA A 417 17.76 -11.00 -9.86
C ALA A 417 18.39 -9.80 -10.58
N ALA A 418 17.60 -8.76 -10.91
CA ALA A 418 18.09 -7.54 -11.55
C ALA A 418 18.83 -6.58 -10.59
N LEU A 419 18.77 -6.84 -9.28
CA LEU A 419 19.47 -6.05 -8.24
C LEU A 419 20.80 -6.68 -7.82
N THR A 420 21.02 -7.95 -8.16
CA THR A 420 22.30 -8.61 -7.91
C THR A 420 23.38 -7.87 -8.70
N PRO A 421 24.49 -7.45 -8.06
CA PRO A 421 25.61 -6.87 -8.79
C PRO A 421 26.11 -7.90 -9.81
N GLY A 422 25.78 -7.70 -11.08
CA GLY A 422 26.44 -8.42 -12.16
C GLY A 422 27.92 -8.04 -12.12
N ASP A 423 28.80 -9.01 -12.37
CA ASP A 423 30.16 -8.70 -12.79
C ASP A 423 30.06 -7.69 -13.95
N ASP A 424 30.52 -6.46 -13.74
CA ASP A 424 30.47 -5.36 -14.70
C ASP A 424 31.07 -5.79 -16.05
N GLU A 425 30.23 -6.21 -16.99
CA GLU A 425 30.51 -6.06 -18.41
C GLU A 425 29.78 -4.80 -18.91
N ALA A 426 30.44 -3.67 -18.67
CA ALA A 426 30.29 -2.39 -19.36
C ALA A 426 28.88 -1.79 -19.46
N ALA A 427 28.44 -1.11 -18.40
CA ALA A 427 27.46 -0.05 -18.54
C ALA A 427 28.02 1.05 -19.49
N PRO A 428 27.30 1.45 -20.56
CA PRO A 428 27.72 2.58 -21.37
C PRO A 428 27.68 3.87 -20.55
N ALA A 429 28.71 4.68 -20.69
CA ALA A 429 28.90 5.93 -19.96
C ALA A 429 27.65 6.82 -19.97
N PRO A 430 27.37 7.56 -18.88
CA PRO A 430 26.19 8.42 -18.79
C PRO A 430 26.19 9.47 -19.91
N VAL A 431 25.07 9.54 -20.63
CA VAL A 431 24.81 10.60 -21.60
C VAL A 431 24.73 11.94 -20.84
N PRO A 432 25.53 12.95 -21.18
CA PRO A 432 25.46 14.24 -20.50
C PRO A 432 24.12 14.92 -20.77
N ALA A 433 23.53 15.52 -19.73
CA ALA A 433 22.30 16.29 -19.79
C ALA A 433 22.35 17.38 -20.88
N PRO A 434 21.25 17.63 -21.62
CA PRO A 434 21.22 18.64 -22.66
C PRO A 434 21.38 20.05 -22.05
N SER A 435 22.40 20.78 -22.52
CA SER A 435 22.62 22.17 -22.16
C SER A 435 21.48 23.05 -22.68
N SER A 436 21.00 23.95 -21.82
CA SER A 436 20.04 25.00 -22.14
C SER A 436 20.49 25.88 -23.32
N GLY A 437 19.94 25.64 -24.51
CA GLY A 437 20.04 26.50 -25.68
C GLY A 437 18.71 27.20 -25.95
N GLN A 438 18.76 28.54 -26.08
CA GLN A 438 17.62 29.42 -26.36
C GLN A 438 16.79 29.01 -27.61
N PRO A 439 15.46 29.25 -27.61
CA PRO A 439 14.61 28.96 -28.76
C PRO A 439 14.78 29.99 -29.88
N ALA A 440 14.89 29.52 -31.12
CA ALA A 440 14.77 30.35 -32.32
C ALA A 440 13.29 30.48 -32.74
N ALA A 441 12.91 31.70 -33.12
CA ALA A 441 11.57 32.11 -33.55
C ALA A 441 11.18 31.58 -34.96
N PRO A 442 9.88 31.63 -35.36
CA PRO A 442 9.26 30.72 -36.31
C PRO A 442 9.34 31.19 -37.78
N ALA A 443 9.11 30.25 -38.71
CA ALA A 443 8.86 30.54 -40.11
C ALA A 443 7.40 30.19 -40.50
N GLU A 444 6.67 31.20 -40.98
CA GLU A 444 5.46 31.13 -41.82
C GLU A 444 5.80 30.50 -43.19
N ALA A 445 4.95 29.98 -44.08
CA ALA A 445 3.51 29.75 -44.28
C ALA A 445 3.43 28.57 -45.29
N SER A 446 2.37 27.77 -45.42
CA SER A 446 1.15 27.97 -46.26
C SER A 446 0.47 26.60 -46.31
N GLY A 447 -0.84 26.38 -46.12
CA GLY A 447 -1.96 27.07 -46.73
C GLY A 447 -2.52 26.20 -47.86
N GLU A 448 -3.40 25.24 -47.56
CA GLU A 448 -4.43 24.74 -48.49
C GLU A 448 -5.55 24.00 -47.75
N SER A 449 -6.78 24.25 -48.19
CA SER A 449 -8.05 24.00 -47.48
C SER A 449 -8.93 22.95 -48.18
N LEU A 450 -9.44 21.99 -47.39
CA LEU A 450 -10.78 21.33 -47.37
C LEU A 450 -11.41 20.75 -48.67
N PRO A 451 -12.20 19.65 -48.55
CA PRO A 451 -13.62 19.79 -48.22
C PRO A 451 -14.18 18.78 -47.20
N ALA A 452 -15.34 19.14 -46.63
CA ALA A 452 -16.12 18.40 -45.66
C ALA A 452 -17.16 17.46 -46.30
N VAL A 453 -17.35 16.26 -45.74
CA VAL A 453 -18.55 15.38 -45.76
C VAL A 453 -18.35 14.39 -44.60
N GLY A 454 -19.27 13.97 -43.74
CA GLY A 454 -20.70 14.14 -43.54
C GLY A 454 -21.08 13.18 -42.40
N ALA A 455 -22.07 13.54 -41.61
CA ALA A 455 -22.52 12.80 -40.42
C ALA A 455 -23.01 11.37 -40.73
N ALA A 456 -22.64 10.42 -39.88
CA ALA A 456 -23.36 9.16 -39.68
C ALA A 456 -23.22 8.71 -38.22
N THR A 457 -24.33 8.23 -37.69
CA THR A 457 -24.69 8.05 -36.28
C THR A 457 -24.51 6.62 -35.77
N ALA A 458 -23.87 6.47 -34.60
CA ALA A 458 -24.13 5.53 -33.46
C ALA A 458 -24.14 3.99 -33.68
N PRO A 459 -24.17 3.13 -32.62
CA PRO A 459 -23.76 3.25 -31.19
C PRO A 459 -22.87 2.07 -30.71
N LEU A 460 -22.26 2.17 -29.51
CA LEU A 460 -22.12 1.10 -28.49
C LEU A 460 -21.10 1.51 -27.41
N LEU A 461 -21.59 2.02 -26.28
CA LEU A 461 -20.96 1.99 -24.94
C LEU A 461 -21.91 2.71 -23.98
N ALA A 462 -22.94 1.99 -23.54
CA ALA A 462 -23.83 2.41 -22.46
C ALA A 462 -24.31 1.15 -21.73
N ALA A 463 -23.39 0.52 -21.00
CA ALA A 463 -23.70 -0.60 -20.11
C ALA A 463 -22.65 -0.66 -18.99
N SER A 464 -22.60 0.37 -18.14
CA SER A 464 -22.02 0.30 -16.78
C SER A 464 -22.51 1.40 -15.82
N ALA A 465 -23.49 2.24 -16.22
CA ALA A 465 -24.03 3.32 -15.36
C ALA A 465 -25.48 3.07 -14.88
N ALA A 466 -26.06 1.89 -15.14
CA ALA A 466 -27.48 1.61 -14.87
C ALA A 466 -27.75 0.67 -13.68
N MET A 467 -26.75 0.37 -12.84
CA MET A 467 -26.94 -0.45 -11.63
C MET A 467 -26.75 0.30 -10.30
N LEU A 468 -26.61 1.63 -10.33
CA LEU A 468 -26.45 2.46 -9.12
C LEU A 468 -27.62 3.41 -8.81
N LEU A 469 -28.69 3.41 -9.60
CA LEU A 469 -29.87 4.26 -9.36
C LEU A 469 -31.16 3.51 -8.98
N ALA A 470 -31.11 2.19 -8.81
CA ALA A 470 -32.25 1.39 -8.32
C ALA A 470 -32.22 1.09 -6.81
N GLY A 471 -31.08 1.29 -6.13
CA GLY A 471 -30.94 1.05 -4.68
C GLY A 471 -31.43 2.19 -3.79
N ALA A 472 -31.36 3.44 -4.25
CA ALA A 472 -31.66 4.62 -3.43
C ALA A 472 -33.18 4.95 -3.32
N ALA A 473 -34.04 4.35 -4.15
CA ALA A 473 -35.48 4.62 -4.13
C ALA A 473 -36.30 3.67 -3.22
N LEU A 474 -35.70 2.60 -2.69
CA LEU A 474 -36.41 1.62 -1.84
C LEU A 474 -36.26 1.87 -0.32
N LEU A 475 -35.27 2.66 0.11
CA LEU A 475 -35.06 3.01 1.52
C LEU A 475 -35.87 4.21 2.03
N LEU A 476 -36.48 5.01 1.14
CA LEU A 476 -37.30 6.18 1.53
C LEU A 476 -38.81 5.89 1.67
N ARG A 477 -39.26 4.64 1.44
CA ARG A 477 -40.68 4.24 1.62
C ARG A 477 -40.98 3.39 2.86
N ARG A 478 -40.01 3.11 3.74
CA ARG A 478 -40.23 2.39 5.01
C ARG A 478 -40.16 3.24 6.28
N ARG A 479 -40.17 4.58 6.17
CA ARG A 479 -40.30 5.50 7.33
C ARG A 479 -41.61 6.29 7.40
N ARG A 480 -42.64 5.91 6.65
CA ARG A 480 -44.02 6.36 6.87
C ARG A 480 -45.03 5.25 6.50
N ALA A 481 -45.18 4.29 7.41
CA ALA A 481 -46.38 3.49 7.61
C ALA A 481 -46.29 2.85 9.00
#